data_AF-A0A6G0RCM1-F1
#
_entry.id   AF-A0A6G0RCM1-F1
#
_cell.length_a   1.000
_cell.length_b   1.000
_cell.length_c   1.000
_cell.angle_alpha   90.00
_cell.angle_beta   90.00
_cell.angle_gamma   90.00
#
_symmetry.space_group_name_H-M   'P 1'
#
loop_
_entity.id
_entity.type
_entity.pdbx_description
1 polymer ?
#
loop_
_entity_poly.entity_id
_entity_poly.type
_entity_poly.pdbx_seq_one_letter_code
_entity_poly.pdbx_strand_id
1 'polypeptide(L)'
;MVQEHLDISTRWARSVRRVDVQRTETKPNVITVEPSQPPSRNGLVLRLCQPISRFLVMVGGWIYRLLDRLPGQCTVSKLDAFETFCRETPPKTVAAILLLTPLPCLAFNLLIECIPLSDPGTGLAGSGFYQLRMFLTRLISALMPSLIKLDCVPESPVNSPLTLLLFAVSQAAIFLATNALISLAADVFPVPLSLFTAIVPMAIAGRLMFYRRLPKDPQFHAQSNKVNLWVTIEMLPLFVYPAFTVGFISLTSTQQFWVSLLIPLLKTVIRRVLWWITKDDYDLINVMTGCVGQLYHVLFIALALQNSKSLSTMGVIVALGISRMLLNCRYILNDCKKIQNAKAKLEDIEPLMEEDDFHLALKLAREPRVANVLHKKLPSLLLSTYPGYRESDFMARYEETLRAQHAAAVHSLGVVSRPSLLSSARPKNAPNTWTIAALEISPSVRRADYVSSVASAMHQSEIILLRSYLVIWMTSFYVIYLVAVFWLPNRRYFATQATMTTFEAVGISVTRLLLVCGMEIALLGIQLVLITVAVFVAATRWEVRRRRWWISTAPSATQIASGKLRRISGRLAKPFRINGKKKNGSCSRKGHRAAKTCMATTGRLEC
;
A
#
# COMPACT_ATOMS: atom_id res chain seq x y z
N MET A 1 -18.89 36.18 3.15
CA MET A 1 -19.95 35.30 3.70
C MET A 1 -19.47 33.93 4.23
N VAL A 2 -18.20 33.53 4.11
CA VAL A 2 -17.67 32.32 4.82
C VAL A 2 -16.83 32.69 6.06
N GLN A 3 -16.41 33.94 6.20
CA GLN A 3 -15.68 34.44 7.37
C GLN A 3 -16.59 34.64 8.62
N GLU A 4 -17.87 34.99 8.44
CA GLU A 4 -18.82 35.23 9.55
C GLU A 4 -19.27 33.94 10.27
N HIS A 5 -19.27 32.79 9.59
CA HIS A 5 -19.69 31.53 10.21
C HIS A 5 -18.64 30.93 11.17
N LEU A 6 -17.37 31.29 11.03
CA LEU A 6 -16.32 30.88 11.97
C LEU A 6 -16.37 31.64 13.30
N ASP A 7 -16.81 32.92 13.26
CA ASP A 7 -16.79 33.81 14.43
C ASP A 7 -17.93 33.55 15.43
N ILE A 8 -19.00 32.88 15.00
CA ILE A 8 -20.12 32.48 15.84
C ILE A 8 -19.78 31.23 16.68
N SER A 9 -18.98 30.31 16.14
CA SER A 9 -18.60 29.07 16.84
C SER A 9 -17.62 29.30 18.00
N THR A 10 -16.73 30.31 17.87
CA THR A 10 -15.72 30.65 18.88
C THR A 10 -16.27 31.51 20.02
N ARG A 11 -17.39 32.23 19.80
CA ARG A 11 -18.12 32.94 20.87
C ARG A 11 -18.95 32.01 21.74
N TRP A 12 -19.57 30.98 21.16
CA TRP A 12 -20.34 29.98 21.93
C TRP A 12 -19.47 29.11 22.84
N ALA A 13 -18.26 28.74 22.40
CA ALA A 13 -17.33 27.96 23.22
C ALA A 13 -16.75 28.71 24.44
N ARG A 14 -16.84 30.06 24.47
CA ARG A 14 -16.44 30.90 25.62
C ARG A 14 -17.56 31.16 26.63
N SER A 15 -18.83 31.06 26.21
CA SER A 15 -20.00 31.22 27.08
C SER A 15 -20.20 30.03 28.04
N VAL A 16 -19.90 28.81 27.58
CA VAL A 16 -20.10 27.57 28.36
C VAL A 16 -19.06 27.39 29.49
N ARG A 17 -18.01 28.23 29.54
CA ARG A 17 -16.91 28.09 30.51
C ARG A 17 -16.98 29.05 31.71
N ARG A 18 -18.07 29.82 31.86
CA ARG A 18 -18.14 30.93 32.84
C ARG A 18 -19.44 31.01 33.65
N VAL A 19 -20.06 29.87 34.02
CA VAL A 19 -21.13 29.88 35.04
C VAL A 19 -20.68 29.09 36.26
N ASP A 20 -20.76 29.79 37.38
CA ASP A 20 -19.96 29.72 38.60
C ASP A 20 -20.06 28.48 39.49
N VAL A 21 -18.92 28.24 40.14
CA VAL A 21 -18.83 27.77 41.52
C VAL A 21 -19.54 28.79 42.41
N GLN A 22 -20.77 28.51 42.83
CA GLN A 22 -21.36 29.24 43.95
C GLN A 22 -22.25 28.35 44.83
N ARG A 23 -21.66 28.05 45.98
CA ARG A 23 -22.24 27.57 47.24
C ARG A 23 -23.61 28.18 47.51
N THR A 24 -24.62 27.37 47.77
CA THR A 24 -25.84 27.81 48.45
C THR A 24 -26.34 26.77 49.45
N GLU A 25 -26.64 27.28 50.63
CA GLU A 25 -27.14 26.60 51.82
C GLU A 25 -28.59 26.14 51.66
N THR A 26 -28.95 25.15 52.46
CA THR A 26 -30.29 24.58 52.60
C THR A 26 -31.22 25.49 53.41
N LYS A 27 -32.44 25.74 52.92
CA LYS A 27 -33.70 25.89 53.70
C LYS A 27 -34.96 25.91 52.79
N PRO A 28 -36.16 25.54 53.30
CA PRO A 28 -37.18 24.85 52.50
C PRO A 28 -38.41 25.69 52.09
N ASN A 29 -39.10 25.17 51.05
CA ASN A 29 -40.53 25.21 50.68
C ASN A 29 -41.32 26.53 50.72
N VAL A 30 -41.73 27.00 49.54
CA VAL A 30 -43.10 27.47 49.26
C VAL A 30 -43.47 27.02 47.83
N ILE A 31 -44.54 26.24 47.70
CA ILE A 31 -45.15 25.86 46.42
C ILE A 31 -46.30 26.84 46.17
N THR A 32 -46.15 27.72 45.18
CA THR A 32 -47.26 28.47 44.57
C THR A 32 -47.42 27.99 43.14
N VAL A 33 -48.54 27.31 42.88
CA VAL A 33 -48.96 26.84 41.56
C VAL A 33 -49.66 28.00 40.85
N GLU A 34 -49.07 28.52 39.76
CA GLU A 34 -49.77 29.37 38.78
C GLU A 34 -50.05 28.56 37.50
N PRO A 35 -51.17 28.83 36.79
CA PRO A 35 -51.67 27.96 35.73
C PRO A 35 -50.91 28.14 34.41
N SER A 36 -50.75 27.03 33.71
CA SER A 36 -50.05 26.87 32.43
C SER A 36 -50.59 27.76 31.30
N GLN A 37 -49.76 28.67 30.78
CA GLN A 37 -49.94 29.23 29.44
C GLN A 37 -49.58 28.18 28.36
N PRO A 38 -50.32 28.11 27.23
CA PRO A 38 -50.02 27.16 26.16
C PRO A 38 -48.68 27.52 25.48
N PRO A 39 -47.85 26.53 25.12
CA PRO A 39 -46.52 26.79 24.57
C PRO A 39 -46.63 27.50 23.22
N SER A 40 -45.87 28.59 23.06
CA SER A 40 -45.79 29.35 21.82
C SER A 40 -45.37 28.46 20.65
N ARG A 41 -46.03 28.64 19.50
CA ARG A 41 -45.85 27.87 18.26
C ARG A 41 -44.37 27.82 17.80
N ASN A 42 -43.58 28.84 18.15
CA ASN A 42 -42.15 28.92 17.85
C ASN A 42 -41.31 27.95 18.71
N GLY A 43 -41.72 27.66 19.94
CA GLY A 43 -41.04 26.70 20.83
C GLY A 43 -41.22 25.25 20.40
N LEU A 44 -42.36 24.91 19.78
CA LEU A 44 -42.61 23.57 19.25
C LEU A 44 -41.76 23.29 18.01
N VAL A 45 -41.66 24.26 17.09
CA VAL A 45 -40.80 24.16 15.90
C VAL A 45 -39.32 24.06 16.28
N LEU A 46 -38.87 24.81 17.30
CA LEU A 46 -37.49 24.71 17.80
C LEU A 46 -37.19 23.36 18.47
N ARG A 47 -38.16 22.79 19.21
CA ARG A 47 -38.05 21.46 19.84
C ARG A 47 -38.08 20.30 18.82
N LEU A 48 -38.75 20.47 17.68
CA LEU A 48 -38.75 19.50 16.58
C LEU A 48 -37.51 19.62 15.69
N CYS A 49 -36.96 20.83 15.49
CA CYS A 49 -35.76 21.05 14.69
C CYS A 49 -34.44 20.69 15.42
N GLN A 50 -34.41 20.71 16.75
CA GLN A 50 -33.22 20.30 17.53
C GLN A 50 -32.81 18.83 17.36
N PRO A 51 -33.70 17.82 17.45
CA PRO A 51 -33.33 16.43 17.21
C PRO A 51 -32.94 16.19 15.74
N ILE A 52 -33.61 16.85 14.79
CA ILE A 52 -33.30 16.74 13.36
C ILE A 52 -31.93 17.35 13.05
N SER A 53 -31.61 18.53 13.57
CA SER A 53 -30.28 19.15 13.38
C SER A 53 -29.17 18.36 14.07
N ARG A 54 -29.41 17.82 15.27
CA ARG A 54 -28.46 16.91 15.94
C ARG A 54 -28.26 15.62 15.15
N PHE A 55 -29.33 15.05 14.60
CA PHE A 55 -29.26 13.88 13.74
C PHE A 55 -28.50 14.19 12.44
N LEU A 56 -28.78 15.32 11.77
CA LEU A 56 -28.07 15.75 10.56
C LEU A 56 -26.59 16.06 10.82
N VAL A 57 -26.24 16.64 11.97
CA VAL A 57 -24.84 16.87 12.37
C VAL A 57 -24.17 15.56 12.74
N MET A 58 -24.87 14.64 13.39
CA MET A 58 -24.36 13.31 13.73
C MET A 58 -24.12 12.48 12.48
N VAL A 59 -25.11 12.42 11.57
CA VAL A 59 -25.05 11.78 10.26
C VAL A 59 -24.00 12.45 9.39
N GLY A 60 -23.96 13.78 9.34
CA GLY A 60 -22.93 14.55 8.63
C GLY A 60 -21.53 14.30 9.18
N GLY A 61 -21.37 14.22 10.49
CA GLY A 61 -20.11 13.84 11.16
C GLY A 61 -19.76 12.37 10.98
N TRP A 62 -20.75 11.48 10.83
CA TRP A 62 -20.56 10.08 10.48
C TRP A 62 -20.13 9.92 9.03
N ILE A 63 -20.79 10.61 8.11
CA ILE A 63 -20.48 10.65 6.67
C ILE A 63 -19.11 11.30 6.44
N TYR A 64 -18.80 12.39 7.13
CA TYR A 64 -17.47 13.01 7.10
C TYR A 64 -16.42 12.03 7.59
N ARG A 65 -16.64 11.41 8.77
CA ARG A 65 -15.73 10.38 9.27
C ARG A 65 -15.62 9.19 8.35
N LEU A 66 -16.69 8.82 7.62
CA LEU A 66 -16.76 7.74 6.65
C LEU A 66 -15.97 8.07 5.36
N LEU A 67 -16.01 9.32 4.92
CA LEU A 67 -15.32 9.83 3.74
C LEU A 67 -13.89 10.31 4.00
N ASP A 68 -13.53 10.51 5.28
CA ASP A 68 -12.18 10.94 5.66
C ASP A 68 -11.13 9.91 5.29
N ARG A 69 -9.91 10.40 5.07
CA ARG A 69 -8.76 9.56 4.72
C ARG A 69 -8.45 8.57 5.84
N LEU A 70 -8.01 7.37 5.47
CA LEU A 70 -7.63 6.36 6.45
C LEU A 70 -6.29 6.75 7.10
N PRO A 71 -6.19 6.73 8.43
CA PRO A 71 -4.94 7.04 9.11
C PRO A 71 -3.95 5.88 8.97
N GLY A 72 -2.67 6.23 8.88
CA GLY A 72 -1.58 5.27 8.85
C GLY A 72 -0.22 5.95 8.67
N GLN A 73 0.84 5.18 8.91
CA GLN A 73 2.23 5.61 8.89
C GLN A 73 3.10 4.47 8.34
N CYS A 74 4.21 4.78 7.70
CA CYS A 74 5.22 3.77 7.33
C CYS A 74 6.18 3.53 8.50
N THR A 75 6.68 2.31 8.66
CA THR A 75 7.76 2.08 9.63
C THR A 75 9.08 2.68 9.16
N VAL A 76 9.96 3.02 10.10
CA VAL A 76 11.31 3.51 9.80
C VAL A 76 12.11 2.47 9.01
N SER A 77 11.98 1.18 9.33
CA SER A 77 12.59 0.10 8.55
C SER A 77 12.14 0.08 7.09
N LYS A 78 10.86 0.38 6.81
CA LYS A 78 10.37 0.50 5.42
C LYS A 78 10.95 1.73 4.72
N LEU A 79 11.12 2.85 5.45
CA LEU A 79 11.75 4.06 4.91
C LEU A 79 13.24 3.86 4.61
N ASP A 80 13.97 3.15 5.47
CA ASP A 80 15.40 2.82 5.26
C ASP A 80 15.55 1.88 4.05
N ALA A 81 14.73 0.83 3.95
CA ALA A 81 14.70 -0.05 2.78
C ALA A 81 14.33 0.71 1.49
N PHE A 82 13.44 1.70 1.57
CA PHE A 82 13.11 2.56 0.43
C PHE A 82 14.28 3.48 0.02
N GLU A 83 15.05 4.01 0.97
CA GLU A 83 16.28 4.77 0.71
C GLU A 83 17.32 3.90 -0.02
N THR A 84 17.55 2.68 0.49
CA THR A 84 18.42 1.68 -0.13
C THR A 84 17.97 1.36 -1.56
N PHE A 85 16.68 1.08 -1.74
CA PHE A 85 16.09 0.79 -3.06
C PHE A 85 16.30 1.94 -4.05
N CYS A 86 16.08 3.20 -3.62
CA CYS A 86 16.28 4.37 -4.46
C CYS A 86 17.74 4.59 -4.86
N ARG A 87 18.69 4.20 -4.01
CA ARG A 87 20.12 4.34 -4.26
C ARG A 87 20.64 3.27 -5.22
N GLU A 88 20.16 2.04 -5.08
CA GLU A 88 20.72 0.87 -5.75
C GLU A 88 20.01 0.52 -7.06
N THR A 89 18.74 0.92 -7.20
CA THR A 89 17.93 0.52 -8.36
C THR A 89 17.92 1.60 -9.43
N PRO A 90 18.39 1.31 -10.66
CA PRO A 90 18.33 2.29 -11.74
C PRO A 90 16.88 2.48 -12.23
N PRO A 91 16.53 3.66 -12.78
CA PRO A 91 15.15 3.99 -13.17
C PRO A 91 14.57 3.07 -14.24
N LYS A 92 15.42 2.49 -15.11
CA LYS A 92 14.99 1.50 -16.10
C LYS A 92 14.47 0.22 -15.44
N THR A 93 15.13 -0.22 -14.38
CA THR A 93 14.70 -1.38 -13.59
C THR A 93 13.40 -1.09 -12.85
N VAL A 94 13.26 0.11 -12.27
CA VAL A 94 12.00 0.54 -11.65
C VAL A 94 10.85 0.54 -12.67
N ALA A 95 11.07 1.11 -13.86
CA ALA A 95 10.08 1.09 -14.93
C ALA A 95 9.74 -0.35 -15.37
N ALA A 96 10.74 -1.22 -15.49
CA ALA A 96 10.52 -2.63 -15.82
C ALA A 96 9.68 -3.34 -14.74
N ILE A 97 9.96 -3.12 -13.44
CA ILE A 97 9.16 -3.67 -12.35
C ILE A 97 7.69 -3.20 -12.50
N LEU A 98 7.46 -1.90 -12.61
CA LEU A 98 6.12 -1.33 -12.72
C LEU A 98 5.35 -1.79 -13.98
N LEU A 99 6.05 -2.11 -15.07
CA LEU A 99 5.42 -2.57 -16.31
C LEU A 99 5.23 -4.08 -16.37
N LEU A 100 6.18 -4.87 -15.87
CA LEU A 100 6.18 -6.32 -16.00
C LEU A 100 5.47 -7.02 -14.85
N THR A 101 5.44 -6.46 -13.64
CA THR A 101 4.80 -7.11 -12.48
C THR A 101 3.35 -7.56 -12.73
N PRO A 102 2.46 -6.78 -13.36
CA PRO A 102 1.07 -7.20 -13.53
C PRO A 102 0.86 -8.12 -14.75
N LEU A 103 1.76 -8.14 -15.73
CA LEU A 103 1.58 -8.87 -17.01
C LEU A 103 1.43 -10.39 -16.86
N PRO A 104 2.16 -11.11 -15.98
CA PRO A 104 1.97 -12.53 -15.77
C PRO A 104 0.53 -12.89 -15.37
N CYS A 105 -0.13 -12.04 -14.57
CA CYS A 105 -1.51 -12.25 -14.18
C CYS A 105 -2.47 -12.13 -15.38
N LEU A 106 -2.25 -11.15 -16.25
CA LEU A 106 -3.04 -11.00 -17.48
C LEU A 106 -2.82 -12.19 -18.42
N ALA A 107 -1.56 -12.55 -18.67
CA ALA A 107 -1.21 -13.66 -19.55
C ALA A 107 -1.84 -14.97 -19.05
N PHE A 108 -1.75 -15.24 -17.75
CA PHE A 108 -2.36 -16.42 -17.16
C PHE A 108 -3.88 -16.44 -17.30
N ASN A 109 -4.56 -15.32 -17.05
CA ASN A 109 -6.02 -15.22 -17.25
C ASN A 109 -6.40 -15.50 -18.71
N LEU A 110 -5.69 -14.91 -19.68
CA LEU A 110 -5.94 -15.16 -21.11
C LEU A 110 -5.69 -16.62 -21.50
N LEU A 111 -4.64 -17.25 -20.97
CA LEU A 111 -4.35 -18.67 -21.20
C LEU A 111 -5.48 -19.58 -20.68
N ILE A 112 -6.05 -19.27 -19.50
CA ILE A 112 -7.24 -19.98 -19.00
C ILE A 112 -8.42 -19.79 -19.93
N GLU A 113 -8.63 -18.58 -20.46
CA GLU A 113 -9.73 -18.31 -21.38
C GLU A 113 -9.61 -19.03 -22.72
N CYS A 114 -8.40 -19.39 -23.14
CA CYS A 114 -8.19 -20.20 -24.35
C CYS A 114 -8.71 -21.64 -24.20
N ILE A 115 -8.91 -22.15 -22.97
CA ILE A 115 -9.44 -23.49 -22.75
C ILE A 115 -10.96 -23.48 -23.02
N PRO A 116 -11.46 -24.29 -23.97
CA PRO A 116 -12.85 -24.24 -24.41
C PRO A 116 -13.82 -24.63 -23.29
N LEU A 117 -14.97 -23.95 -23.23
CA LEU A 117 -16.07 -24.29 -22.33
C LEU A 117 -17.12 -25.14 -23.06
N SER A 118 -17.52 -26.23 -22.41
CA SER A 118 -18.65 -27.08 -22.82
C SER A 118 -19.97 -26.50 -22.31
N ASP A 119 -21.08 -26.96 -22.90
CA ASP A 119 -22.43 -26.61 -22.43
C ASP A 119 -22.65 -27.10 -20.98
N PRO A 120 -23.00 -26.21 -20.02
CA PRO A 120 -23.29 -26.63 -18.64
C PRO A 120 -24.43 -27.64 -18.54
N GLY A 121 -25.33 -27.72 -19.54
CA GLY A 121 -26.41 -28.72 -19.58
C GLY A 121 -25.92 -30.17 -19.65
N THR A 122 -24.66 -30.41 -20.04
CA THR A 122 -24.04 -31.76 -20.04
C THR A 122 -23.67 -32.28 -18.65
N GLY A 123 -23.87 -31.46 -17.61
CA GLY A 123 -23.61 -31.80 -16.22
C GLY A 123 -22.12 -32.05 -15.93
N LEU A 124 -21.85 -32.73 -14.81
CA LEU A 124 -20.48 -32.99 -14.36
C LEU A 124 -19.68 -33.83 -15.37
N ALA A 125 -20.32 -34.79 -16.05
CA ALA A 125 -19.65 -35.72 -16.97
C ALA A 125 -19.04 -35.01 -18.20
N GLY A 126 -19.70 -33.98 -18.73
CA GLY A 126 -19.21 -33.19 -19.87
C GLY A 126 -18.27 -32.03 -19.48
N SER A 127 -17.98 -31.86 -18.19
CA SER A 127 -17.33 -30.65 -17.66
C SER A 127 -15.80 -30.68 -17.64
N GLY A 128 -15.14 -31.65 -18.29
CA GLY A 128 -13.69 -31.87 -18.17
C GLY A 128 -12.83 -30.61 -18.37
N PHE A 129 -13.10 -29.81 -19.40
CA PHE A 129 -12.38 -28.55 -19.63
C PHE A 129 -12.66 -27.48 -18.58
N TYR A 130 -13.90 -27.40 -18.07
CA TYR A 130 -14.24 -26.52 -16.95
C TYR A 130 -13.46 -26.91 -15.69
N GLN A 131 -13.37 -28.22 -15.38
CA GLN A 131 -12.59 -28.72 -14.24
C GLN A 131 -11.10 -28.38 -14.40
N LEU A 132 -10.54 -28.51 -15.61
CA LEU A 132 -9.15 -28.14 -15.90
C LEU A 132 -8.91 -26.64 -15.63
N ARG A 133 -9.81 -25.76 -16.10
CA ARG A 133 -9.72 -24.31 -15.85
C ARG A 133 -9.75 -23.99 -14.35
N MET A 134 -10.68 -24.60 -13.62
CA MET A 134 -10.80 -24.41 -12.17
C MET A 134 -9.59 -24.96 -11.42
N PHE A 135 -9.03 -26.09 -11.87
CA PHE A 135 -7.81 -26.66 -11.31
C PHE A 135 -6.61 -25.73 -11.48
N LEU A 136 -6.36 -25.22 -12.69
CA LEU A 136 -5.26 -24.28 -12.96
C LEU A 136 -5.41 -22.97 -12.18
N THR A 137 -6.63 -22.41 -12.17
CA THR A 137 -6.94 -21.19 -11.40
C THR A 137 -6.67 -21.40 -9.91
N ARG A 138 -7.09 -22.55 -9.36
CA ARG A 138 -6.92 -22.85 -7.94
C ARG A 138 -5.49 -23.18 -7.58
N LEU A 139 -4.74 -23.82 -8.47
CA LEU A 139 -3.32 -24.09 -8.31
C LEU A 139 -2.54 -22.78 -8.07
N ILE A 140 -2.73 -21.79 -8.95
CA ILE A 140 -2.04 -20.49 -8.80
C ILE A 140 -2.55 -19.70 -7.59
N SER A 141 -3.86 -19.74 -7.34
CA SER A 141 -4.45 -19.10 -6.15
C SER A 141 -3.99 -19.73 -4.83
N ALA A 142 -3.49 -20.98 -4.84
CA ALA A 142 -2.89 -21.62 -3.67
C ALA A 142 -1.38 -21.38 -3.58
N LEU A 143 -0.66 -21.33 -4.71
CA LEU A 143 0.78 -21.06 -4.77
C LEU A 143 1.13 -19.66 -4.28
N MET A 144 0.46 -18.62 -4.81
CA MET A 144 0.86 -17.22 -4.54
C MET A 144 0.78 -16.84 -3.05
N PRO A 145 -0.33 -17.11 -2.33
CA PRO A 145 -0.37 -16.81 -0.89
C PRO A 145 0.59 -17.67 -0.06
N SER A 146 0.92 -18.88 -0.52
CA SER A 146 1.88 -19.75 0.15
C SER A 146 3.31 -19.23 0.05
N LEU A 147 3.67 -18.63 -1.08
CA LEU A 147 4.95 -17.92 -1.26
C LEU A 147 5.03 -16.71 -0.32
N ILE A 148 3.99 -15.86 -0.30
CA ILE A 148 3.90 -14.72 0.62
C ILE A 148 4.01 -15.20 2.07
N LYS A 149 3.35 -16.31 2.41
CA LYS A 149 3.42 -16.89 3.75
C LYS A 149 4.82 -17.37 4.11
N LEU A 150 5.57 -17.92 3.16
CA LEU A 150 6.96 -18.31 3.38
C LEU A 150 7.85 -17.09 3.63
N ASP A 151 7.62 -15.99 2.92
CA ASP A 151 8.34 -14.72 3.15
C ASP A 151 8.02 -14.10 4.52
N CYS A 152 6.78 -14.23 4.99
CA CYS A 152 6.34 -13.74 6.29
C CYS A 152 6.77 -14.63 7.46
N VAL A 153 6.84 -15.95 7.23
CA VAL A 153 7.08 -17.00 8.23
C VAL A 153 8.02 -18.05 7.62
N PRO A 154 9.35 -17.79 7.66
CA PRO A 154 10.34 -18.71 7.08
C PRO A 154 10.34 -20.10 7.72
N GLU A 155 9.90 -20.21 8.98
CA GLU A 155 9.75 -21.46 9.73
C GLU A 155 8.55 -22.31 9.29
N SER A 156 7.82 -21.88 8.26
CA SER A 156 6.71 -22.62 7.69
C SER A 156 7.17 -24.00 7.19
N PRO A 157 6.39 -25.08 7.41
CA PRO A 157 6.73 -26.42 6.93
C PRO A 157 6.72 -26.56 5.40
N VAL A 158 6.22 -25.53 4.69
CA VAL A 158 6.13 -25.45 3.23
C VAL A 158 7.26 -24.56 2.71
N ASN A 159 8.49 -24.99 2.93
CA ASN A 159 9.70 -24.20 2.69
C ASN A 159 10.47 -24.55 1.40
N SER A 160 10.12 -25.66 0.74
CA SER A 160 10.78 -26.10 -0.49
C SER A 160 9.86 -25.91 -1.71
N PRO A 161 10.41 -25.64 -2.91
CA PRO A 161 9.58 -25.46 -4.11
C PRO A 161 8.72 -26.69 -4.41
N LEU A 162 9.24 -27.89 -4.13
CA LEU A 162 8.49 -29.13 -4.27
C LEU A 162 7.32 -29.22 -3.28
N THR A 163 7.54 -28.86 -2.00
CA THR A 163 6.46 -28.90 -0.99
C THR A 163 5.39 -27.84 -1.25
N LEU A 164 5.78 -26.66 -1.77
CA LEU A 164 4.86 -25.63 -2.24
C LEU A 164 4.00 -26.13 -3.40
N LEU A 165 4.61 -26.76 -4.40
CA LEU A 165 3.87 -27.34 -5.53
C LEU A 165 2.92 -28.45 -5.09
N LEU A 166 3.39 -29.38 -4.25
CA LEU A 166 2.55 -30.45 -3.70
C LEU A 166 1.37 -29.91 -2.89
N PHE A 167 1.60 -28.88 -2.07
CA PHE A 167 0.53 -28.20 -1.35
C PHE A 167 -0.47 -27.58 -2.32
N ALA A 168 -0.03 -26.86 -3.34
CA ALA A 168 -0.96 -26.22 -4.25
C ALA A 168 -1.76 -27.22 -5.10
N VAL A 169 -1.12 -28.30 -5.57
CA VAL A 169 -1.80 -29.37 -6.33
C VAL A 169 -2.85 -30.05 -5.46
N SER A 170 -2.54 -30.38 -4.20
CA SER A 170 -3.50 -30.99 -3.30
C SER A 170 -4.67 -30.04 -2.99
N GLN A 171 -4.40 -28.76 -2.77
CA GLN A 171 -5.43 -27.73 -2.57
C GLN A 171 -6.36 -27.59 -3.79
N ALA A 172 -5.81 -27.62 -5.01
CA ALA A 172 -6.60 -27.61 -6.24
C ALA A 172 -7.45 -28.89 -6.40
N ALA A 173 -6.89 -30.06 -6.06
CA ALA A 173 -7.60 -31.34 -6.09
C ALA A 173 -8.76 -31.38 -5.07
N ILE A 174 -8.55 -30.91 -3.84
CA ILE A 174 -9.59 -30.84 -2.80
C ILE A 174 -10.72 -29.90 -3.24
N PHE A 175 -10.38 -28.77 -3.86
CA PHE A 175 -11.36 -27.84 -4.41
C PHE A 175 -12.26 -28.51 -5.46
N LEU A 176 -11.66 -29.22 -6.43
CA LEU A 176 -12.39 -29.97 -7.45
C LEU A 176 -13.25 -31.07 -6.83
N ALA A 177 -12.68 -31.89 -5.95
CA ALA A 177 -13.37 -33.00 -5.30
C ALA A 177 -14.58 -32.52 -4.47
N THR A 178 -14.42 -31.43 -3.73
CA THR A 178 -15.52 -30.85 -2.94
C THR A 178 -16.66 -30.38 -3.84
N ASN A 179 -16.35 -29.66 -4.93
CA ASN A 179 -17.37 -29.18 -5.86
C ASN A 179 -18.01 -30.33 -6.65
N ALA A 180 -17.26 -31.36 -7.03
CA ALA A 180 -17.81 -32.55 -7.65
C ALA A 180 -18.78 -33.28 -6.70
N LEU A 181 -18.41 -33.43 -5.42
CA LEU A 181 -19.26 -34.05 -4.41
C LEU A 181 -20.57 -33.27 -4.21
N ILE A 182 -20.49 -31.94 -4.10
CA ILE A 182 -21.69 -31.09 -3.98
C ILE A 182 -22.56 -31.21 -5.23
N SER A 183 -21.95 -31.22 -6.42
CA SER A 183 -22.68 -31.37 -7.67
C SER A 183 -23.43 -32.70 -7.76
N LEU A 184 -22.79 -33.80 -7.35
CA LEU A 184 -23.40 -35.13 -7.29
C LEU A 184 -24.48 -35.26 -6.21
N ALA A 185 -24.29 -34.62 -5.05
CA ALA A 185 -25.21 -34.72 -3.93
C ALA A 185 -26.47 -33.84 -4.10
N ALA A 186 -26.32 -32.66 -4.73
CA ALA A 186 -27.41 -31.71 -4.91
C ALA A 186 -28.04 -31.76 -6.32
N ASP A 187 -27.47 -32.53 -7.24
CA ASP A 187 -27.84 -32.57 -8.68
C ASP A 187 -27.86 -31.18 -9.33
N VAL A 188 -26.93 -30.31 -8.91
CA VAL A 188 -26.77 -28.95 -9.45
C VAL A 188 -25.40 -28.81 -10.09
N PHE A 189 -25.37 -28.37 -11.34
CA PHE A 189 -24.15 -28.05 -12.07
C PHE A 189 -24.35 -26.80 -12.95
N PRO A 190 -23.39 -25.85 -12.96
CA PRO A 190 -22.22 -25.73 -12.09
C PRO A 190 -22.61 -25.34 -10.66
N VAL A 191 -21.78 -25.70 -9.67
CA VAL A 191 -22.05 -25.42 -8.25
C VAL A 191 -22.09 -23.90 -8.01
N PRO A 192 -23.21 -23.35 -7.49
CA PRO A 192 -23.30 -21.93 -7.12
C PRO A 192 -22.28 -21.59 -6.06
N LEU A 193 -21.63 -20.42 -6.18
CA LEU A 193 -20.63 -19.95 -5.21
C LEU A 193 -19.49 -20.97 -4.98
N SER A 194 -19.12 -21.75 -6.00
CA SER A 194 -18.09 -22.80 -5.94
C SER A 194 -16.73 -22.35 -5.38
N LEU A 195 -16.42 -21.05 -5.47
CA LEU A 195 -15.23 -20.44 -4.88
C LEU A 195 -15.23 -20.49 -3.34
N PHE A 196 -16.42 -20.49 -2.72
CA PHE A 196 -16.61 -20.41 -1.27
C PHE A 196 -16.90 -21.75 -0.62
N THR A 197 -17.60 -22.64 -1.31
CA THR A 197 -17.99 -23.97 -0.81
C THR A 197 -16.80 -24.82 -0.35
N ALA A 198 -15.66 -24.69 -1.02
CA ALA A 198 -14.45 -25.45 -0.72
C ALA A 198 -13.52 -24.81 0.33
N ILE A 199 -13.82 -23.61 0.85
CA ILE A 199 -12.91 -22.89 1.77
C ILE A 199 -12.62 -23.71 3.04
N VAL A 200 -13.67 -24.22 3.69
CA VAL A 200 -13.52 -24.97 4.96
C VAL A 200 -12.79 -26.31 4.74
N PRO A 201 -13.18 -27.17 3.77
CA PRO A 201 -12.44 -28.39 3.48
C PRO A 201 -10.97 -28.16 3.15
N MET A 202 -10.67 -27.12 2.35
CA MET A 202 -9.31 -26.74 1.99
C MET A 202 -8.48 -26.31 3.19
N ALA A 203 -9.05 -25.50 4.10
CA ALA A 203 -8.38 -25.07 5.32
C ALA A 203 -8.05 -26.24 6.25
N ILE A 204 -8.99 -27.18 6.43
CA ILE A 204 -8.80 -28.39 7.25
C ILE A 204 -7.70 -29.26 6.65
N ALA A 205 -7.79 -29.57 5.36
CA ALA A 205 -6.82 -30.41 4.68
C ALA A 205 -5.43 -29.77 4.64
N GLY A 206 -5.35 -28.44 4.47
CA GLY A 206 -4.11 -27.67 4.52
C GLY A 206 -3.39 -27.80 5.87
N ARG A 207 -4.14 -27.72 6.98
CA ARG A 207 -3.59 -27.96 8.32
C ARG A 207 -3.18 -29.42 8.53
N LEU A 208 -3.98 -30.36 8.05
CA LEU A 208 -3.72 -31.79 8.23
C LEU A 208 -2.45 -32.26 7.51
N MET A 209 -2.21 -31.80 6.28
CA MET A 209 -1.04 -32.19 5.47
C MET A 209 0.29 -31.94 6.16
N PHE A 210 0.40 -30.85 6.92
CA PHE A 210 1.63 -30.46 7.61
C PHE A 210 1.53 -30.52 9.12
N TYR A 211 0.48 -31.15 9.68
CA TYR A 211 0.24 -31.16 11.12
C TYR A 211 1.45 -31.62 11.94
N ARG A 212 2.14 -32.67 11.46
CA ARG A 212 3.34 -33.23 12.12
C ARG A 212 4.59 -32.35 11.99
N ARG A 213 4.63 -31.43 11.03
CA ARG A 213 5.77 -30.55 10.75
C ARG A 213 5.58 -29.12 11.29
N LEU A 214 4.42 -28.82 11.90
CA LEU A 214 4.18 -27.50 12.48
C LEU A 214 5.07 -27.27 13.71
N PRO A 215 5.83 -26.16 13.77
CA PRO A 215 6.51 -25.73 14.98
C PRO A 215 5.52 -25.62 16.15
N LYS A 216 5.97 -25.99 17.35
CA LYS A 216 5.17 -25.88 18.59
C LYS A 216 5.25 -24.50 19.24
N ASP A 217 6.01 -23.57 18.66
CA ASP A 217 6.21 -22.23 19.21
C ASP A 217 4.89 -21.41 19.13
N PRO A 218 4.38 -20.87 20.24
CA PRO A 218 3.22 -19.97 20.21
C PRO A 218 3.42 -18.73 19.33
N GLN A 219 4.65 -18.22 19.19
CA GLN A 219 4.94 -17.06 18.33
C GLN A 219 4.74 -17.39 16.85
N PHE A 220 5.19 -18.57 16.43
CA PHE A 220 4.94 -19.09 15.07
C PHE A 220 3.45 -19.16 14.77
N HIS A 221 2.65 -19.72 15.69
CA HIS A 221 1.21 -19.82 15.49
C HIS A 221 0.50 -18.47 15.43
N ALA A 222 0.91 -17.51 16.25
CA ALA A 222 0.38 -16.15 16.21
C ALA A 222 0.66 -15.49 14.84
N GLN A 223 1.91 -15.54 14.37
CA GLN A 223 2.32 -14.97 13.09
C GLN A 223 1.66 -15.70 11.89
N SER A 224 1.62 -17.03 11.91
CA SER A 224 1.00 -17.83 10.85
C SER A 224 -0.51 -17.59 10.76
N ASN A 225 -1.21 -17.51 11.90
CA ASN A 225 -2.64 -17.18 11.92
C ASN A 225 -2.91 -15.77 11.43
N LYS A 226 -2.02 -14.82 11.74
CA LYS A 226 -2.08 -13.44 11.24
C LYS A 226 -2.01 -13.40 9.71
N VAL A 227 -1.05 -14.09 9.12
CA VAL A 227 -0.91 -14.18 7.65
C VAL A 227 -2.11 -14.88 7.02
N ASN A 228 -2.58 -15.99 7.60
CA ASN A 228 -3.78 -16.68 7.10
C ASN A 228 -5.02 -15.77 7.13
N LEU A 229 -5.15 -14.93 8.17
CA LEU A 229 -6.23 -13.95 8.27
C LEU A 229 -6.15 -12.93 7.14
N TRP A 230 -4.96 -12.40 6.82
CA TRP A 230 -4.77 -11.48 5.69
C TRP A 230 -5.24 -12.10 4.37
N VAL A 231 -4.79 -13.32 4.06
CA VAL A 231 -5.18 -14.04 2.84
C VAL A 231 -6.69 -14.30 2.80
N THR A 232 -7.30 -14.63 3.94
CA THR A 232 -8.74 -14.89 4.03
C THR A 232 -9.56 -13.63 3.72
N ILE A 233 -9.10 -12.47 4.18
CA ILE A 233 -9.79 -11.19 3.99
C ILE A 233 -9.80 -10.77 2.52
N GLU A 234 -8.85 -11.20 1.71
CA GLU A 234 -8.86 -10.98 0.26
C GLU A 234 -10.13 -11.54 -0.41
N MET A 235 -10.75 -12.55 0.19
CA MET A 235 -12.00 -13.16 -0.30
C MET A 235 -13.24 -12.30 -0.04
N LEU A 236 -13.16 -11.29 0.84
CA LEU A 236 -14.33 -10.47 1.21
C LEU A 236 -14.90 -9.70 -0.02
N PRO A 237 -14.12 -8.93 -0.79
CA PRO A 237 -14.63 -8.32 -2.02
C PRO A 237 -15.11 -9.32 -3.07
N LEU A 238 -14.45 -10.49 -3.19
CA LEU A 238 -14.86 -11.57 -4.11
C LEU A 238 -16.27 -12.07 -3.82
N PHE A 239 -16.73 -11.99 -2.57
CA PHE A 239 -18.09 -12.34 -2.21
C PHE A 239 -19.06 -11.17 -2.41
N VAL A 240 -18.67 -10.00 -1.89
CA VAL A 240 -19.54 -8.83 -1.79
C VAL A 240 -19.91 -8.27 -3.18
N TYR A 241 -18.95 -8.17 -4.11
CA TYR A 241 -19.23 -7.60 -5.43
C TYR A 241 -20.14 -8.47 -6.29
N PRO A 242 -19.94 -9.79 -6.42
CA PRO A 242 -20.88 -10.66 -7.14
C PRO A 242 -22.27 -10.70 -6.51
N ALA A 243 -22.38 -10.77 -5.17
CA ALA A 243 -23.66 -10.69 -4.48
C ALA A 243 -24.39 -9.38 -4.79
N PHE A 244 -23.65 -8.26 -4.79
CA PHE A 244 -24.17 -6.97 -5.19
C PHE A 244 -24.60 -6.95 -6.66
N THR A 245 -23.83 -7.55 -7.57
CA THR A 245 -24.16 -7.65 -9.00
C THR A 245 -25.46 -8.42 -9.22
N VAL A 246 -25.68 -9.55 -8.53
CA VAL A 246 -26.93 -10.33 -8.63
C VAL A 246 -28.13 -9.49 -8.19
N GLY A 247 -27.99 -8.75 -7.10
CA GLY A 247 -29.01 -7.78 -6.68
C GLY A 247 -29.21 -6.68 -7.73
N PHE A 248 -28.12 -6.13 -8.26
CA PHE A 248 -28.15 -5.01 -9.21
C PHE A 248 -28.85 -5.36 -10.52
N ILE A 249 -28.58 -6.53 -11.09
CA ILE A 249 -29.21 -6.97 -12.35
C ILE A 249 -30.70 -7.31 -12.20
N SER A 250 -31.17 -7.57 -10.97
CA SER A 250 -32.56 -7.91 -10.68
C SER A 250 -33.47 -6.67 -10.53
N LEU A 251 -32.91 -5.46 -10.57
CA LEU A 251 -33.62 -4.20 -10.32
C LEU A 251 -34.02 -3.48 -11.62
N THR A 252 -35.06 -2.66 -11.56
CA THR A 252 -35.49 -1.76 -12.67
C THR A 252 -34.48 -0.63 -12.90
N SER A 253 -34.45 0.01 -14.07
CA SER A 253 -33.45 1.04 -14.42
C SER A 253 -33.39 2.23 -13.44
N THR A 254 -34.54 2.67 -12.91
CA THR A 254 -34.60 3.73 -11.89
C THR A 254 -34.03 3.28 -10.55
N GLN A 255 -34.29 2.03 -10.15
CA GLN A 255 -33.75 1.43 -8.93
C GLN A 255 -32.24 1.14 -9.06
N GLN A 256 -31.79 0.71 -10.24
CA GLN A 256 -30.36 0.54 -10.56
C GLN A 256 -29.60 1.85 -10.37
N PHE A 257 -30.19 2.99 -10.76
CA PHE A 257 -29.57 4.30 -10.49
C PHE A 257 -29.36 4.55 -8.99
N TRP A 258 -30.39 4.39 -8.16
CA TRP A 258 -30.27 4.62 -6.72
C TRP A 258 -29.34 3.62 -6.03
N VAL A 259 -29.37 2.35 -6.43
CA VAL A 259 -28.44 1.33 -5.93
C VAL A 259 -27.01 1.58 -6.44
N SER A 260 -26.83 2.20 -7.60
CA SER A 260 -25.49 2.58 -8.07
C SER A 260 -24.83 3.63 -7.17
N LEU A 261 -25.62 4.51 -6.54
CA LEU A 261 -25.14 5.48 -5.55
C LEU A 261 -24.72 4.82 -4.23
N LEU A 262 -25.11 3.57 -3.98
CA LEU A 262 -24.65 2.77 -2.85
C LEU A 262 -23.25 2.19 -3.08
N ILE A 263 -22.77 2.09 -4.33
CA ILE A 263 -21.45 1.50 -4.66
C ILE A 263 -20.30 2.29 -4.03
N PRO A 264 -20.25 3.64 -4.08
CA PRO A 264 -19.25 4.41 -3.36
C PRO A 264 -19.27 4.17 -1.84
N LEU A 265 -20.45 4.00 -1.24
CA LEU A 265 -20.60 3.70 0.18
C LEU A 265 -20.08 2.29 0.50
N LEU A 266 -20.48 1.30 -0.30
CA LEU A 266 -20.01 -0.09 -0.19
C LEU A 266 -18.49 -0.16 -0.25
N LYS A 267 -17.88 0.51 -1.24
CA LYS A 267 -16.42 0.61 -1.36
C LYS A 267 -15.79 1.15 -0.08
N THR A 268 -16.39 2.19 0.48
CA THR A 268 -15.85 2.89 1.66
C THR A 268 -15.94 2.02 2.91
N VAL A 269 -17.05 1.30 3.07
CA VAL A 269 -17.24 0.31 4.14
C VAL A 269 -16.23 -0.83 4.02
N ILE A 270 -16.10 -1.44 2.84
CA ILE A 270 -15.11 -2.51 2.60
C ILE A 270 -13.71 -2.00 2.96
N ARG A 271 -13.33 -0.81 2.47
CA ARG A 271 -12.00 -0.24 2.75
C ARG A 271 -11.77 0.01 4.24
N ARG A 272 -12.79 0.42 5.00
CA ARG A 272 -12.69 0.58 6.45
C ARG A 272 -12.58 -0.73 7.19
N VAL A 273 -13.30 -1.76 6.76
CA VAL A 273 -13.18 -3.10 7.32
C VAL A 273 -11.76 -3.63 7.08
N LEU A 274 -11.25 -3.52 5.85
CA LEU A 274 -9.87 -3.88 5.51
C LEU A 274 -8.87 -3.13 6.40
N TRP A 275 -9.06 -1.82 6.58
CA TRP A 275 -8.22 -1.01 7.46
C TRP A 275 -8.31 -1.44 8.92
N TRP A 276 -9.52 -1.63 9.46
CA TRP A 276 -9.72 -1.98 10.86
C TRP A 276 -9.00 -3.28 11.23
N ILE A 277 -9.00 -4.25 10.32
CA ILE A 277 -8.36 -5.55 10.55
C ILE A 277 -6.83 -5.47 10.38
N THR A 278 -6.33 -4.53 9.56
CA THR A 278 -4.89 -4.38 9.29
C THR A 278 -4.23 -3.22 10.04
N LYS A 279 -4.97 -2.42 10.81
CA LYS A 279 -4.51 -1.15 11.40
C LYS A 279 -3.25 -1.26 12.26
N ASP A 280 -2.99 -2.45 12.82
CA ASP A 280 -1.84 -2.71 13.68
C ASP A 280 -0.57 -3.07 12.87
N ASP A 281 -0.68 -3.21 11.55
CA ASP A 281 0.40 -3.51 10.60
C ASP A 281 0.66 -2.33 9.65
N TYR A 282 1.41 -1.34 10.13
CA TYR A 282 1.70 -0.08 9.43
C TYR A 282 2.10 -0.23 7.95
N ASP A 283 2.92 -1.22 7.62
CA ASP A 283 3.43 -1.40 6.26
C ASP A 283 2.48 -2.16 5.32
N LEU A 284 1.56 -2.96 5.87
CA LEU A 284 0.64 -3.80 5.10
C LEU A 284 -0.71 -3.11 4.83
N ILE A 285 -1.13 -2.18 5.70
CA ILE A 285 -2.40 -1.44 5.57
C ILE A 285 -2.57 -0.89 4.15
N ASN A 286 -1.52 -0.31 3.57
CA ASN A 286 -1.56 0.28 2.23
C ASN A 286 -1.78 -0.77 1.13
N VAL A 287 -1.07 -1.90 1.21
CA VAL A 287 -1.24 -3.00 0.25
C VAL A 287 -2.65 -3.57 0.36
N MET A 288 -3.15 -3.81 1.58
CA MET A 288 -4.46 -4.42 1.77
C MET A 288 -5.61 -3.47 1.38
N THR A 289 -5.63 -2.26 1.91
CA THR A 289 -6.69 -1.28 1.61
C THR A 289 -6.60 -0.74 0.18
N GLY A 290 -5.39 -0.67 -0.38
CA GLY A 290 -5.09 -0.29 -1.75
C GLY A 290 -5.43 -1.41 -2.72
N CYS A 291 -4.65 -2.50 -2.75
CA CYS A 291 -4.81 -3.59 -3.71
C CYS A 291 -6.18 -4.27 -3.59
N VAL A 292 -6.51 -4.84 -2.43
CA VAL A 292 -7.78 -5.58 -2.26
C VAL A 292 -8.98 -4.64 -2.31
N GLY A 293 -8.89 -3.46 -1.69
CA GLY A 293 -10.01 -2.50 -1.67
C GLY A 293 -10.28 -1.79 -3.00
N GLN A 294 -9.26 -1.60 -3.84
CA GLN A 294 -9.38 -0.86 -5.12
C GLN A 294 -9.58 -1.78 -6.33
N LEU A 295 -8.90 -2.94 -6.37
CA LEU A 295 -8.87 -3.81 -7.56
C LEU A 295 -10.29 -4.23 -7.99
N TYR A 296 -11.07 -4.81 -7.09
CA TYR A 296 -12.43 -5.25 -7.38
C TYR A 296 -13.38 -4.09 -7.71
N HIS A 297 -13.17 -2.94 -7.06
CA HIS A 297 -13.97 -1.76 -7.34
C HIS A 297 -13.76 -1.24 -8.76
N VAL A 298 -12.51 -1.29 -9.26
CA VAL A 298 -12.19 -0.88 -10.63
C VAL A 298 -12.81 -1.84 -11.64
N LEU A 299 -12.69 -3.14 -11.42
CA LEU A 299 -13.34 -4.15 -12.27
C LEU A 299 -14.86 -3.99 -12.28
N PHE A 300 -15.47 -3.69 -11.13
CA PHE A 300 -16.89 -3.41 -11.05
C PHE A 300 -17.29 -2.15 -11.84
N ILE A 301 -16.53 -1.05 -11.71
CA ILE A 301 -16.77 0.17 -12.51
C ILE A 301 -16.66 -0.15 -14.00
N ALA A 302 -15.69 -0.97 -14.39
CA ALA A 302 -15.51 -1.37 -15.78
C ALA A 302 -16.72 -2.17 -16.30
N LEU A 303 -17.23 -3.11 -15.51
CA LEU A 303 -18.45 -3.87 -15.79
C LEU A 303 -19.68 -2.96 -15.91
N ALA A 304 -19.81 -1.99 -15.00
CA ALA A 304 -20.91 -1.03 -15.03
C ALA A 304 -20.84 -0.13 -16.28
N LEU A 305 -19.64 0.34 -16.65
CA LEU A 305 -19.42 1.13 -17.87
C LEU A 305 -19.70 0.33 -19.13
N GLN A 306 -19.33 -0.96 -19.14
CA GLN A 306 -19.62 -1.90 -20.22
C GLN A 306 -21.14 -2.07 -20.42
N ASN A 307 -21.90 -2.24 -19.34
CA ASN A 307 -23.35 -2.45 -19.41
C ASN A 307 -24.15 -1.15 -19.60
N SER A 308 -23.62 0.00 -19.15
CA SER A 308 -24.34 1.28 -19.26
C SER A 308 -24.25 1.81 -20.69
N LYS A 309 -25.38 1.95 -21.40
CA LYS A 309 -25.40 2.62 -22.72
C LYS A 309 -25.30 4.16 -22.62
N SER A 310 -25.47 4.74 -21.43
CA SER A 310 -25.59 6.18 -21.19
C SER A 310 -24.26 6.92 -21.01
N LEU A 311 -24.07 8.00 -21.77
CA LEU A 311 -22.96 8.96 -21.59
C LEU A 311 -23.01 9.65 -20.21
N SER A 312 -24.19 9.76 -19.60
CA SER A 312 -24.35 10.37 -18.28
C SER A 312 -23.61 9.59 -17.20
N THR A 313 -23.62 8.25 -17.25
CA THR A 313 -22.93 7.40 -16.27
C THR A 313 -21.41 7.59 -16.35
N MET A 314 -20.87 7.70 -17.56
CA MET A 314 -19.46 8.02 -17.79
C MET A 314 -19.11 9.41 -17.24
N GLY A 315 -19.95 10.42 -17.51
CA GLY A 315 -19.78 11.77 -16.97
C GLY A 315 -19.72 11.81 -15.45
N VAL A 316 -20.59 11.06 -14.77
CA VAL A 316 -20.58 10.94 -13.30
C VAL A 316 -19.28 10.29 -12.80
N ILE A 317 -18.81 9.22 -13.44
CA ILE A 317 -17.56 8.54 -13.06
C ILE A 317 -16.36 9.47 -13.21
N VAL A 318 -16.29 10.22 -14.31
CA VAL A 318 -15.26 11.23 -14.57
C VAL A 318 -15.31 12.33 -13.51
N ALA A 319 -16.49 12.88 -13.22
CA ALA A 319 -16.66 13.91 -12.20
C ALA A 319 -16.25 13.43 -10.80
N LEU A 320 -16.60 12.19 -10.44
CA LEU A 320 -16.16 11.56 -9.19
C LEU A 320 -14.65 11.32 -9.17
N GLY A 321 -14.04 10.98 -10.31
CA GLY A 321 -12.59 10.86 -10.49
C GLY A 321 -11.87 12.18 -10.21
N ILE A 322 -12.30 13.26 -10.86
CA ILE A 322 -11.77 14.62 -10.67
C ILE A 322 -11.96 15.09 -9.23
N SER A 323 -13.15 14.89 -8.66
CA SER A 323 -13.45 15.26 -7.27
C SER A 323 -12.51 14.56 -6.28
N ARG A 324 -12.24 13.26 -6.50
CA ARG A 324 -11.27 12.51 -5.68
C ARG A 324 -9.84 13.01 -5.89
N MET A 325 -9.45 13.40 -7.11
CA MET A 325 -8.14 14.00 -7.34
C MET A 325 -8.01 15.31 -6.55
N LEU A 326 -9.00 16.21 -6.62
CA LEU A 326 -8.96 17.47 -5.89
C LEU A 326 -8.81 17.25 -4.38
N LEU A 327 -9.52 16.26 -3.82
CA LEU A 327 -9.34 15.86 -2.43
C LEU A 327 -7.93 15.34 -2.14
N ASN A 328 -7.37 14.48 -3.00
CA ASN A 328 -5.99 14.01 -2.88
C ASN A 328 -4.99 15.17 -2.88
N CYS A 329 -5.16 16.16 -3.78
CA CYS A 329 -4.31 17.34 -3.82
C CYS A 329 -4.39 18.15 -2.52
N ARG A 330 -5.60 18.36 -1.98
CA ARG A 330 -5.79 19.03 -0.69
C ARG A 330 -5.12 18.26 0.46
N TYR A 331 -5.17 16.93 0.43
CA TYR A 331 -4.51 16.11 1.44
C TYR A 331 -2.98 16.19 1.36
N ILE A 332 -2.39 16.09 0.16
CA ILE A 332 -0.95 16.23 -0.05
C ILE A 332 -0.47 17.60 0.45
N LEU A 333 -1.18 18.67 0.10
CA LEU A 333 -0.85 20.03 0.57
C LEU A 333 -0.99 20.17 2.10
N ASN A 334 -1.97 19.52 2.71
CA ASN A 334 -2.12 19.52 4.17
C ASN A 334 -0.99 18.75 4.86
N ASP A 335 -0.54 17.64 4.27
CA ASP A 335 0.58 16.86 4.82
C ASP A 335 1.90 17.61 4.69
N CYS A 336 2.13 18.32 3.57
CA CYS A 336 3.23 19.27 3.42
C CYS A 336 3.22 20.34 4.53
N LYS A 337 2.07 20.99 4.77
CA LYS A 337 1.94 21.98 5.86
C LYS A 337 2.23 21.38 7.24
N LYS A 338 1.80 20.13 7.48
CA LYS A 338 2.09 19.43 8.75
C LYS A 338 3.59 19.17 8.93
N ILE A 339 4.28 18.73 7.87
CA ILE A 339 5.74 18.54 7.90
C ILE A 339 6.44 19.87 8.16
N GLN A 340 6.08 20.94 7.44
CA GLN A 340 6.66 22.27 7.64
C GLN A 340 6.44 22.78 9.08
N ASN A 341 5.23 22.62 9.63
CA ASN A 341 4.93 22.99 11.01
C ASN A 341 5.69 22.14 12.03
N ALA A 342 5.95 20.86 11.75
CA ALA A 342 6.75 20.00 12.60
C ALA A 342 8.24 20.37 12.51
N LYS A 343 8.73 20.71 11.32
CA LYS A 343 10.10 21.17 11.05
C LYS A 343 10.40 22.49 11.77
N ALA A 344 9.46 23.44 11.74
CA ALA A 344 9.56 24.73 12.41
C ALA A 344 9.62 24.63 13.96
N LYS A 345 9.21 23.49 14.55
CA LYS A 345 9.30 23.24 15.99
C LYS A 345 10.65 22.63 16.42
N LEU A 346 11.53 22.31 15.48
CA LEU A 346 12.87 21.81 15.78
C LEU A 346 13.74 22.99 16.22
N GLU A 347 14.53 22.81 17.28
CA GLU A 347 15.36 23.89 17.86
C GLU A 347 16.54 24.31 16.95
N ASP A 348 16.89 23.49 15.95
CA ASP A 348 18.05 23.68 15.06
C ASP A 348 17.65 24.06 13.61
N ILE A 349 16.79 25.08 13.43
CA ILE A 349 16.13 25.38 12.13
C ILE A 349 17.13 25.63 10.98
N GLU A 350 18.19 26.40 11.22
CA GLU A 350 19.07 26.95 10.18
C GLU A 350 19.86 25.91 9.37
N PRO A 351 20.60 24.96 9.99
CA PRO A 351 21.28 23.90 9.23
C PRO A 351 20.32 22.85 8.65
N LEU A 352 19.08 22.78 9.13
CA LEU A 352 18.10 21.75 8.77
C LEU A 352 17.20 22.14 7.58
N MET A 353 17.13 23.42 7.22
CA MET A 353 16.30 23.90 6.11
C MET A 353 16.81 23.48 4.73
N GLU A 354 18.10 23.22 4.56
CA GLU A 354 18.69 22.82 3.28
C GLU A 354 18.61 21.31 2.99
N GLU A 355 18.38 20.47 4.01
CA GLU A 355 18.26 19.02 3.86
C GLU A 355 16.85 18.60 3.38
N ASP A 356 16.80 17.58 2.51
CA ASP A 356 15.55 16.97 2.07
C ASP A 356 14.77 16.40 3.25
N ASP A 357 13.46 16.62 3.29
CA ASP A 357 12.64 16.26 4.46
C ASP A 357 12.69 14.74 4.73
N PHE A 358 12.79 13.94 3.67
CA PHE A 358 12.95 12.48 3.73
C PHE A 358 14.29 12.07 4.36
N HIS A 359 15.42 12.57 3.84
CA HIS A 359 16.74 12.25 4.38
C HIS A 359 16.93 12.76 5.80
N LEU A 360 16.38 13.93 6.12
CA LEU A 360 16.37 14.48 7.47
C LEU A 360 15.60 13.56 8.44
N ALA A 361 14.43 13.07 8.04
CA ALA A 361 13.65 12.14 8.87
C ALA A 361 14.42 10.85 9.17
N LEU A 362 15.12 10.27 8.19
CA LEU A 362 15.97 9.09 8.39
C LEU A 362 17.16 9.38 9.30
N LYS A 363 17.82 10.53 9.12
CA LYS A 363 18.93 10.98 9.98
C LYS A 363 18.50 11.13 11.44
N LEU A 364 17.34 11.74 11.68
CA LEU A 364 16.78 11.90 13.02
C LEU A 364 16.33 10.56 13.62
N ALA A 365 15.77 9.65 12.80
CA ALA A 365 15.37 8.33 13.26
C ALA A 365 16.56 7.46 13.72
N ARG A 366 17.75 7.71 13.16
CA ARG A 366 19.02 7.05 13.54
C ARG A 366 19.55 7.50 14.90
N GLU A 367 19.09 8.63 15.45
CA GLU A 367 19.52 9.05 16.79
C GLU A 367 18.99 8.07 17.85
N PRO A 368 19.83 7.55 18.77
CA PRO A 368 19.42 6.50 19.69
C PRO A 368 18.28 6.94 20.62
N ARG A 369 18.24 8.22 21.00
CA ARG A 369 17.15 8.78 21.82
C ARG A 369 15.82 8.81 21.07
N VAL A 370 15.85 9.16 19.78
CA VAL A 370 14.65 9.23 18.93
C VAL A 370 14.18 7.82 18.57
N ALA A 371 15.09 6.93 18.20
CA ALA A 371 14.81 5.51 17.93
C ALA A 371 14.11 4.83 19.12
N ASN A 372 14.58 5.09 20.35
CA ASN A 372 13.95 4.60 21.58
C ASN A 372 12.51 5.11 21.73
N VAL A 373 12.23 6.38 21.45
CA VAL A 373 10.88 6.95 21.50
C VAL A 373 9.99 6.31 20.42
N LEU A 374 10.50 6.15 19.20
CA LEU A 374 9.78 5.54 18.08
C LEU A 374 9.45 4.06 18.31
N HIS A 375 10.35 3.32 18.97
CA HIS A 375 10.15 1.92 19.31
C HIS A 375 9.16 1.72 20.46
N LYS A 376 9.13 2.65 21.43
CA LYS A 376 8.20 2.62 22.57
C LYS A 376 6.74 2.95 22.20
N LYS A 377 6.52 3.68 21.09
CA LYS A 377 5.15 3.89 20.58
C LYS A 377 4.57 2.51 20.22
N LEU A 378 3.35 2.21 20.66
CA LEU A 378 2.67 0.95 20.33
C LEU A 378 1.57 1.21 19.29
N PRO A 379 1.56 0.53 18.13
CA PRO A 379 2.61 -0.37 17.62
C PRO A 379 3.92 0.37 17.26
N SER A 380 5.05 -0.35 17.25
CA SER A 380 6.38 0.25 17.06
C SER A 380 6.50 0.88 15.68
N LEU A 381 6.83 2.17 15.64
CA LEU A 381 7.09 2.87 14.37
C LEU A 381 8.50 2.56 13.83
N LEU A 382 9.41 2.10 14.68
CA LEU A 382 10.79 1.79 14.30
C LEU A 382 10.90 0.53 13.42
N LEU A 383 10.20 -0.55 13.80
CA LEU A 383 10.42 -1.87 13.23
C LEU A 383 9.15 -2.40 12.52
N SER A 384 9.33 -2.85 11.28
CA SER A 384 8.29 -3.54 10.52
C SER A 384 7.99 -4.91 11.11
N THR A 385 6.75 -5.35 11.01
CA THR A 385 6.37 -6.75 11.22
C THR A 385 6.86 -7.66 10.09
N TYR A 386 7.20 -7.09 8.92
CA TYR A 386 7.65 -7.84 7.75
C TYR A 386 9.18 -8.04 7.76
N PRO A 387 9.68 -9.29 7.76
CA PRO A 387 11.13 -9.55 7.78
C PRO A 387 11.88 -8.95 6.59
N GLY A 388 11.24 -8.86 5.41
CA GLY A 388 11.84 -8.30 4.20
C GLY A 388 12.25 -6.81 4.31
N TYR A 389 11.68 -6.06 5.26
CA TYR A 389 12.11 -4.68 5.54
C TYR A 389 13.17 -4.59 6.66
N ARG A 390 13.55 -5.71 7.27
CA ARG A 390 14.55 -5.79 8.34
C ARG A 390 15.91 -6.22 7.79
N GLU A 391 16.51 -5.38 6.96
CA GLU A 391 17.86 -5.64 6.41
C GLU A 391 18.88 -5.87 7.54
N SER A 392 19.89 -6.71 7.28
CA SER A 392 20.95 -7.05 8.24
C SER A 392 21.62 -5.81 8.80
N ASP A 393 21.87 -4.82 7.94
CA ASP A 393 22.53 -3.58 8.29
C ASP A 393 21.66 -2.71 9.20
N PHE A 394 20.34 -2.67 8.93
CA PHE A 394 19.38 -1.99 9.80
C PHE A 394 19.33 -2.66 11.17
N MET A 395 19.23 -3.99 11.21
CA MET A 395 19.17 -4.74 12.46
C MET A 395 20.44 -4.60 13.29
N ALA A 396 21.62 -4.62 12.66
CA ALA A 396 22.90 -4.37 13.32
C ALA A 396 22.97 -2.96 13.92
N ARG A 397 22.44 -1.94 13.23
CA ARG A 397 22.43 -0.55 13.71
C ARG A 397 21.60 -0.34 14.99
N TYR A 398 20.46 -1.03 15.12
CA TYR A 398 19.55 -0.86 16.26
C TYR A 398 19.66 -1.96 17.31
N GLU A 399 20.66 -2.82 17.20
CA GLU A 399 20.82 -4.02 18.03
C GLU A 399 20.87 -3.69 19.53
N GLU A 400 21.61 -2.64 19.92
CA GLU A 400 21.68 -2.18 21.32
C GLU A 400 20.33 -1.66 21.84
N THR A 401 19.59 -0.93 21.00
CA THR A 401 18.26 -0.41 21.35
C THR A 401 17.27 -1.56 21.58
N LEU A 402 17.34 -2.59 20.73
CA LEU A 402 16.53 -3.80 20.85
C LEU A 402 16.93 -4.63 22.08
N ARG A 403 18.23 -4.83 22.32
CA ARG A 403 18.75 -5.56 23.49
C ARG A 403 18.38 -4.89 24.81
N ALA A 404 18.54 -3.58 24.92
CA ALA A 404 18.21 -2.83 26.13
C ALA A 404 16.71 -2.95 26.49
N GLN A 405 15.83 -3.02 25.48
CA GLN A 405 14.40 -3.22 25.69
C GLN A 405 14.05 -4.67 26.00
N HIS A 406 14.66 -5.66 25.34
CA HIS A 406 14.51 -7.07 25.71
C HIS A 406 14.94 -7.30 27.17
N ALA A 407 16.04 -6.70 27.62
CA ALA A 407 16.48 -6.74 29.01
C ALA A 407 15.47 -6.08 29.97
N ALA A 408 14.90 -4.92 29.60
CA ALA A 408 13.88 -4.23 30.39
C ALA A 408 12.54 -5.02 30.45
N ALA A 409 12.13 -5.64 29.35
CA ALA A 409 10.94 -6.49 29.28
C ALA A 409 11.12 -7.76 30.13
N VAL A 410 12.29 -8.41 30.04
CA VAL A 410 12.65 -9.57 30.89
C VAL A 410 12.71 -9.17 32.36
N HIS A 411 13.23 -7.99 32.70
CA HIS A 411 13.18 -7.46 34.07
C HIS A 411 11.75 -7.21 34.56
N SER A 412 10.84 -6.73 33.71
CA SER A 412 9.43 -6.53 34.07
C SER A 412 8.65 -7.84 34.22
N LEU A 413 9.00 -8.87 33.45
CA LEU A 413 8.46 -10.23 33.57
C LEU A 413 9.07 -11.02 34.74
N GLY A 414 10.29 -10.66 35.16
CA GLY A 414 10.96 -11.22 36.34
C GLY A 414 10.45 -10.70 37.69
N VAL A 415 9.64 -9.63 37.71
CA VAL A 415 9.04 -9.06 38.93
C VAL A 415 7.63 -9.62 39.20
N VAL A 416 7.11 -10.54 38.38
CA VAL A 416 5.91 -11.33 38.75
C VAL A 416 6.33 -12.54 39.58
N SER A 417 6.74 -12.28 40.83
CA SER A 417 6.85 -13.31 41.87
C SER A 417 5.81 -13.05 42.96
N ARG A 418 4.77 -13.90 42.96
CA ARG A 418 3.76 -14.24 43.99
C ARG A 418 3.06 -13.11 44.80
N PRO A 419 1.72 -13.17 44.95
CA PRO A 419 1.02 -12.33 45.93
C PRO A 419 1.28 -12.89 47.33
N SER A 420 2.16 -12.26 48.10
CA SER A 420 2.20 -12.43 49.55
C SER A 420 1.34 -11.36 50.21
N LEU A 421 0.17 -11.79 50.67
CA LEU A 421 -0.59 -11.14 51.73
C LEU A 421 0.31 -11.02 52.96
N LEU A 422 0.83 -9.83 53.24
CA LEU A 422 1.16 -9.39 54.60
C LEU A 422 1.26 -7.87 54.64
N SER A 423 0.32 -7.31 55.39
CA SER A 423 0.29 -5.94 55.90
C SER A 423 1.63 -5.50 56.49
N SER A 424 2.08 -4.29 56.16
CA SER A 424 2.43 -3.23 57.13
C SER A 424 3.41 -2.20 56.54
N ALA A 425 3.20 -0.95 56.94
CA ALA A 425 4.12 0.20 56.91
C ALA A 425 4.41 0.86 55.54
N ARG A 426 3.63 1.91 55.28
CA ARG A 426 3.92 3.01 54.36
C ARG A 426 5.09 3.87 54.89
N PRO A 427 6.19 4.08 54.15
CA PRO A 427 7.05 5.23 54.40
C PRO A 427 6.41 6.45 53.74
N LYS A 428 5.94 7.38 54.57
CA LYS A 428 5.72 8.77 54.18
C LYS A 428 7.09 9.40 53.90
N ASN A 429 7.16 10.26 52.88
CA ASN A 429 8.28 11.11 52.48
C ASN A 429 9.17 10.55 51.36
N ALA A 430 8.69 10.67 50.12
CA ALA A 430 9.54 10.93 48.97
C ALA A 430 8.86 12.06 48.16
N PRO A 431 9.57 13.14 47.80
CA PRO A 431 8.98 14.25 47.07
C PRO A 431 8.54 13.80 45.67
N ASN A 432 7.54 14.49 45.16
CA ASN A 432 6.66 14.12 44.06
C ASN A 432 7.32 14.37 42.69
N THR A 433 8.56 13.92 42.49
CA THR A 433 9.40 14.25 41.33
C THR A 433 8.91 13.67 39.99
N TRP A 434 7.82 12.88 39.98
CA TRP A 434 7.29 12.24 38.77
C TRP A 434 6.15 13.01 38.09
N THR A 435 5.73 14.17 38.61
CA THR A 435 4.53 14.86 38.08
C THR A 435 4.78 16.25 37.48
N ILE A 436 6.01 16.77 37.47
CA ILE A 436 6.34 18.06 36.81
C ILE A 436 7.65 17.97 35.98
N ALA A 437 7.93 16.82 35.37
CA ALA A 437 8.89 16.71 34.25
C ALA A 437 8.19 16.48 32.90
N ALA A 438 6.84 16.46 32.91
CA ALA A 438 5.99 16.03 31.81
C ALA A 438 5.41 17.18 30.96
N LEU A 439 5.93 18.41 31.08
CA LEU A 439 5.42 19.57 30.33
C LEU A 439 6.48 20.38 29.57
N GLU A 440 7.74 19.93 29.55
CA GLU A 440 8.68 20.32 28.50
C GLU A 440 8.76 19.16 27.50
N ILE A 441 8.28 19.39 26.28
CA ILE A 441 8.36 18.41 25.20
C ILE A 441 9.86 18.19 24.92
N SER A 442 10.43 17.10 25.45
CA SER A 442 11.84 16.76 25.24
C SER A 442 12.17 16.85 23.74
N PRO A 443 13.34 17.41 23.35
CA PRO A 443 13.72 17.57 21.94
C PRO A 443 13.62 16.27 21.13
N SER A 444 13.85 15.11 21.76
CA SER A 444 13.68 13.79 21.15
C SER A 444 12.24 13.47 20.75
N VAL A 445 11.24 13.95 21.51
CA VAL A 445 9.81 13.78 21.21
C VAL A 445 9.41 14.64 20.01
N ARG A 446 9.86 15.90 19.95
CA ARG A 446 9.63 16.77 18.78
C ARG A 446 10.25 16.19 17.51
N ARG A 447 11.48 15.68 17.60
CA ARG A 447 12.17 14.99 16.50
C ARG A 447 11.42 13.71 16.08
N ALA A 448 10.94 12.90 17.03
CA ALA A 448 10.14 11.72 16.74
C ALA A 448 8.78 12.05 16.08
N ASP A 449 8.15 13.16 16.47
CA ASP A 449 6.89 13.62 15.87
C ASP A 449 7.10 14.17 14.44
N TYR A 450 8.24 14.79 14.17
CA TYR A 450 8.65 15.13 12.80
C TYR A 450 8.83 13.86 11.95
N VAL A 451 9.57 12.86 12.43
CA VAL A 451 9.74 11.57 11.74
C VAL A 451 8.39 10.90 11.48
N SER A 452 7.50 10.89 12.47
CA SER A 452 6.13 10.35 12.33
C SER A 452 5.29 11.12 11.30
N SER A 453 5.47 12.44 11.20
CA SER A 453 4.78 13.27 10.20
C SER A 453 5.23 12.95 8.78
N VAL A 454 6.55 12.80 8.56
CA VAL A 454 7.12 12.38 7.27
C VAL A 454 6.69 10.95 6.92
N ALA A 455 6.78 10.02 7.88
CA ALA A 455 6.33 8.64 7.70
C ALA A 455 4.83 8.54 7.36
N SER A 456 3.99 9.39 7.95
CA SER A 456 2.57 9.47 7.61
C SER A 456 2.34 10.05 6.21
N ALA A 457 3.05 11.11 5.83
CA ALA A 457 2.94 11.69 4.49
C ALA A 457 3.41 10.70 3.39
N MET A 458 4.47 9.94 3.65
CA MET A 458 4.93 8.85 2.79
C MET A 458 3.86 7.78 2.63
N HIS A 459 3.26 7.35 3.74
CA HIS A 459 2.16 6.39 3.73
C HIS A 459 0.96 6.88 2.91
N GLN A 460 0.57 8.15 3.07
CA GLN A 460 -0.52 8.74 2.29
C GLN A 460 -0.17 8.90 0.80
N SER A 461 1.09 9.19 0.48
CA SER A 461 1.55 9.26 -0.91
C SER A 461 1.53 7.89 -1.58
N GLU A 462 1.97 6.84 -0.87
CA GLU A 462 1.92 5.45 -1.33
C GLU A 462 0.50 5.01 -1.68
N ILE A 463 -0.49 5.23 -0.79
CA ILE A 463 -1.88 4.82 -1.06
C ILE A 463 -2.51 5.57 -2.24
N ILE A 464 -2.16 6.86 -2.43
CA ILE A 464 -2.62 7.66 -3.57
C ILE A 464 -2.05 7.11 -4.87
N LEU A 465 -0.72 6.90 -4.92
CA LEU A 465 -0.03 6.42 -6.11
C LEU A 465 -0.42 4.98 -6.45
N LEU A 466 -0.47 4.10 -5.45
CA LEU A 466 -0.87 2.69 -5.62
C LEU A 466 -2.30 2.59 -6.16
N ARG A 467 -3.22 3.42 -5.67
CA ARG A 467 -4.59 3.47 -6.20
C ARG A 467 -4.59 3.82 -7.69
N SER A 468 -3.91 4.89 -8.07
CA SER A 468 -3.87 5.35 -9.47
C SER A 468 -3.22 4.29 -10.37
N TYR A 469 -2.11 3.69 -9.93
CA TYR A 469 -1.45 2.57 -10.59
C TYR A 469 -2.41 1.39 -10.86
N LEU A 470 -3.16 0.97 -9.82
CA LEU A 470 -4.12 -0.13 -9.95
C LEU A 470 -5.28 0.22 -10.90
N VAL A 471 -5.77 1.47 -10.89
CA VAL A 471 -6.84 1.88 -11.81
C VAL A 471 -6.37 1.79 -13.26
N ILE A 472 -5.19 2.31 -13.57
CA ILE A 472 -4.62 2.30 -14.92
C ILE A 472 -4.43 0.87 -15.41
N TRP A 473 -3.79 0.02 -14.61
CA TRP A 473 -3.53 -1.36 -15.02
C TRP A 473 -4.78 -2.22 -15.11
N MET A 474 -5.67 -2.17 -14.11
CA MET A 474 -6.87 -3.01 -14.12
C MET A 474 -7.85 -2.61 -15.23
N THR A 475 -7.98 -1.31 -15.54
CA THR A 475 -8.79 -0.87 -16.70
C THR A 475 -8.16 -1.30 -18.01
N SER A 476 -6.85 -1.16 -18.18
CA SER A 476 -6.12 -1.61 -19.38
C SER A 476 -6.22 -3.13 -19.56
N PHE A 477 -6.09 -3.89 -18.47
CA PHE A 477 -6.25 -5.35 -18.46
C PHE A 477 -7.64 -5.76 -18.86
N TYR A 478 -8.65 -5.08 -18.33
CA TYR A 478 -10.03 -5.35 -18.68
C TYR A 478 -10.32 -5.05 -20.16
N VAL A 479 -9.72 -3.98 -20.72
CA VAL A 479 -9.81 -3.68 -22.17
C VAL A 479 -9.18 -4.81 -23.00
N ILE A 480 -7.96 -5.25 -22.67
CA ILE A 480 -7.29 -6.35 -23.38
C ILE A 480 -8.10 -7.64 -23.26
N TYR A 481 -8.58 -7.95 -22.06
CA TYR A 481 -9.43 -9.11 -21.78
C TYR A 481 -10.72 -9.08 -22.60
N LEU A 482 -11.42 -7.94 -22.63
CA LEU A 482 -12.67 -7.78 -23.38
C LEU A 482 -12.47 -8.06 -24.87
N VAL A 483 -11.41 -7.48 -25.46
CA VAL A 483 -11.10 -7.68 -26.89
C VAL A 483 -10.71 -9.13 -27.16
N ALA A 484 -9.84 -9.72 -26.33
CA ALA A 484 -9.37 -11.09 -26.53
C ALA A 484 -10.52 -12.11 -26.42
N VAL A 485 -11.36 -12.02 -25.39
CA VAL A 485 -12.46 -12.97 -25.18
C VAL A 485 -13.56 -12.80 -26.23
N PHE A 486 -13.77 -11.61 -26.80
CA PHE A 486 -14.73 -11.41 -27.89
C PHE A 486 -14.44 -12.30 -29.12
N TRP A 487 -13.17 -12.57 -29.41
CA TRP A 487 -12.73 -13.46 -30.49
C TRP A 487 -12.75 -14.94 -30.12
N LEU A 488 -12.87 -15.27 -28.83
CA LEU A 488 -12.91 -16.65 -28.36
C LEU A 488 -14.34 -17.22 -28.42
N PRO A 489 -14.49 -18.53 -28.73
CA PRO A 489 -15.80 -19.19 -28.74
C PRO A 489 -16.47 -19.20 -27.36
N ASN A 490 -15.68 -19.02 -26.29
CA ASN A 490 -16.13 -18.99 -24.91
C ASN A 490 -17.02 -17.80 -24.56
N ARG A 491 -17.05 -16.74 -25.37
CA ARG A 491 -17.83 -15.51 -25.11
C ARG A 491 -19.31 -15.77 -24.75
N ARG A 492 -19.90 -16.83 -25.32
CA ARG A 492 -21.31 -17.20 -25.11
C ARG A 492 -21.65 -17.56 -23.67
N TYR A 493 -20.65 -17.93 -22.87
CA TYR A 493 -20.83 -18.32 -21.47
C TYR A 493 -20.68 -17.15 -20.49
N PHE A 494 -20.30 -15.96 -20.96
CA PHE A 494 -20.13 -14.77 -20.13
C PHE A 494 -21.33 -13.85 -20.26
N ALA A 495 -22.06 -13.61 -19.16
CA ALA A 495 -23.32 -12.85 -19.16
C ALA A 495 -23.22 -11.46 -19.82
N THR A 496 -22.10 -10.75 -19.64
CA THR A 496 -21.93 -9.40 -20.22
C THR A 496 -21.39 -9.39 -21.65
N GLN A 497 -20.81 -10.49 -22.13
CA GLN A 497 -20.31 -10.59 -23.51
C GLN A 497 -21.27 -11.36 -24.42
N ALA A 498 -22.11 -12.23 -23.86
CA ALA A 498 -23.15 -12.94 -24.61
C ALA A 498 -24.12 -11.97 -25.31
N THR A 499 -24.34 -10.79 -24.74
CA THR A 499 -25.19 -9.72 -25.31
C THR A 499 -24.44 -8.79 -26.27
N MET A 500 -23.10 -8.87 -26.35
CA MET A 500 -22.27 -8.05 -27.23
C MET A 500 -21.97 -8.79 -28.54
N THR A 501 -22.89 -8.71 -29.50
CA THR A 501 -22.78 -9.43 -30.78
C THR A 501 -22.02 -8.65 -31.86
N THR A 502 -21.96 -7.33 -31.77
CA THR A 502 -21.37 -6.44 -32.79
C THR A 502 -20.01 -5.88 -32.37
N PHE A 503 -19.08 -5.76 -33.31
CA PHE A 503 -17.77 -5.13 -33.10
C PHE A 503 -17.90 -3.67 -32.63
N GLU A 504 -18.91 -2.94 -33.10
CA GLU A 504 -19.17 -1.55 -32.70
C GLU A 504 -19.45 -1.43 -31.19
N ALA A 505 -20.26 -2.34 -30.62
CA ALA A 505 -20.54 -2.34 -29.18
C ALA A 505 -19.29 -2.58 -28.32
N VAL A 506 -18.37 -3.44 -28.78
CA VAL A 506 -17.07 -3.65 -28.14
C VAL A 506 -16.21 -2.40 -28.26
N GLY A 507 -16.12 -1.82 -29.47
CA GLY A 507 -15.36 -0.59 -29.73
C GLY A 507 -15.81 0.59 -28.86
N ILE A 508 -17.12 0.79 -28.69
CA ILE A 508 -17.66 1.82 -27.80
C ILE A 508 -17.24 1.58 -26.34
N SER A 509 -17.34 0.33 -25.86
CA SER A 509 -16.98 -0.03 -24.49
C SER A 509 -15.48 0.16 -24.23
N VAL A 510 -14.64 -0.29 -25.17
CA VAL A 510 -13.18 -0.10 -25.14
C VAL A 510 -12.84 1.39 -25.12
N THR A 511 -13.45 2.20 -25.98
CA THR A 511 -13.17 3.65 -26.06
C THR A 511 -13.50 4.34 -24.73
N ARG A 512 -14.64 4.02 -24.12
CA ARG A 512 -15.03 4.59 -22.81
C ARG A 512 -14.04 4.22 -21.70
N LEU A 513 -13.60 2.97 -21.66
CA LEU A 513 -12.62 2.51 -20.68
C LEU A 513 -11.24 3.13 -20.90
N LEU A 514 -10.81 3.29 -22.16
CA LEU A 514 -9.56 3.97 -22.51
C LEU A 514 -9.59 5.46 -22.15
N LEU A 515 -10.74 6.15 -22.32
CA LEU A 515 -10.90 7.53 -21.87
C LEU A 515 -10.76 7.66 -20.35
N VAL A 516 -11.36 6.74 -19.59
CA VAL A 516 -11.21 6.70 -18.12
C VAL A 516 -9.75 6.42 -17.72
N CYS A 517 -9.09 5.49 -18.41
CA CYS A 517 -7.68 5.18 -18.20
C CYS A 517 -6.78 6.39 -18.50
N GLY A 518 -6.96 7.03 -19.65
CA GLY A 518 -6.21 8.23 -20.06
C GLY A 518 -6.40 9.40 -19.11
N MET A 519 -7.62 9.60 -18.62
CA MET A 519 -7.88 10.57 -17.55
C MET A 519 -7.05 10.25 -16.31
N GLU A 520 -7.11 9.02 -15.79
CA GLU A 520 -6.38 8.63 -14.58
C GLU A 520 -4.86 8.73 -14.74
N ILE A 521 -4.31 8.52 -15.95
CA ILE A 521 -2.90 8.80 -16.28
C ILE A 521 -2.60 10.29 -16.10
N ALA A 522 -3.45 11.18 -16.62
CA ALA A 522 -3.27 12.62 -16.44
C ALA A 522 -3.37 13.04 -14.97
N LEU A 523 -4.33 12.49 -14.22
CA LEU A 523 -4.49 12.74 -12.78
C LEU A 523 -3.26 12.25 -11.98
N LEU A 524 -2.71 11.08 -12.34
CA LEU A 524 -1.48 10.55 -11.75
C LEU A 524 -0.28 11.48 -12.01
N GLY A 525 -0.16 12.01 -13.22
CA GLY A 525 0.89 12.98 -13.56
C GLY A 525 0.83 14.23 -12.67
N ILE A 526 -0.37 14.80 -12.47
CA ILE A 526 -0.57 15.94 -11.57
C ILE A 526 -0.19 15.59 -10.12
N GLN A 527 -0.59 14.41 -9.64
CA GLN A 527 -0.27 13.94 -8.28
C GLN A 527 1.23 13.74 -8.09
N LEU A 528 1.94 13.17 -9.08
CA LEU A 528 3.39 12.97 -9.04
C LEU A 528 4.16 14.29 -8.99
N VAL A 529 3.74 15.27 -9.80
CA VAL A 529 4.33 16.62 -9.77
C VAL A 529 4.09 17.24 -8.39
N LEU A 530 2.86 17.15 -7.87
CA LEU A 530 2.53 17.73 -6.57
C LEU A 530 3.29 17.05 -5.41
N ILE A 531 3.42 15.72 -5.41
CA ILE A 531 4.18 15.00 -4.38
C ILE A 531 5.66 15.39 -4.47
N THR A 532 6.24 15.41 -5.67
CA THR A 532 7.65 15.81 -5.86
C THR A 532 7.89 17.25 -5.41
N VAL A 533 7.00 18.18 -5.78
CA VAL A 533 7.16 19.61 -5.48
C VAL A 533 6.76 19.99 -4.05
N ALA A 534 5.79 19.31 -3.44
CA ALA A 534 5.28 19.68 -2.12
C ALA A 534 5.87 18.84 -0.98
N VAL A 535 6.27 17.58 -1.23
CA VAL A 535 6.77 16.66 -0.21
C VAL A 535 8.28 16.42 -0.32
N PHE A 536 8.85 16.49 -1.53
CA PHE A 536 10.27 16.15 -1.80
C PHE A 536 11.07 17.30 -2.39
N VAL A 537 11.00 18.50 -1.80
CA VAL A 537 11.67 19.72 -2.31
C VAL A 537 13.20 19.60 -2.47
N ALA A 538 13.85 18.46 -2.21
CA ALA A 538 15.22 18.21 -2.67
C ALA A 538 15.46 16.91 -3.49
N ALA A 539 14.42 16.23 -4.02
CA ALA A 539 14.61 15.20 -5.05
C ALA A 539 14.86 15.80 -6.46
N THR A 540 14.48 17.06 -6.71
CA THR A 540 14.78 17.76 -7.97
C THR A 540 16.25 18.15 -8.13
N ARG A 541 17.10 17.92 -7.11
CA ARG A 541 18.56 17.99 -7.27
C ARG A 541 19.10 16.86 -8.14
N TRP A 542 18.32 15.81 -8.43
CA TRP A 542 18.66 14.81 -9.45
C TRP A 542 18.65 15.40 -10.87
N GLU A 543 17.76 16.37 -11.17
CA GLU A 543 17.74 17.06 -12.46
C GLU A 543 18.83 18.14 -12.57
N VAL A 544 19.19 18.79 -11.46
CA VAL A 544 20.32 19.74 -11.43
C VAL A 544 21.67 19.01 -11.52
N ARG A 545 21.83 17.82 -10.90
CA ARG A 545 23.02 16.96 -11.10
C ARG A 545 23.07 16.35 -12.49
N ARG A 546 21.93 15.97 -13.09
CA ARG A 546 21.86 15.50 -14.48
C ARG A 546 22.27 16.61 -15.46
N ARG A 547 21.76 17.84 -15.31
CA ARG A 547 22.20 18.98 -16.13
C ARG A 547 23.67 19.32 -15.92
N ARG A 548 24.18 19.23 -14.69
CA ARG A 548 25.61 19.48 -14.39
C ARG A 548 26.53 18.40 -14.96
N TRP A 549 26.07 17.14 -15.03
CA TRP A 549 26.79 16.06 -15.71
C TRP A 549 26.82 16.27 -17.23
N TRP A 550 25.68 16.61 -17.85
CA TRP A 550 25.62 16.97 -19.28
C TRP A 550 26.47 18.19 -19.65
N ILE A 551 26.63 19.15 -18.74
CA ILE A 551 27.47 20.34 -18.95
C ILE A 551 28.96 20.04 -18.69
N SER A 552 29.30 19.06 -17.84
CA SER A 552 30.71 18.69 -17.56
C SER A 552 31.30 17.64 -18.51
N THR A 553 30.48 16.90 -19.26
CA THR A 553 30.94 15.93 -20.28
C THR A 553 30.60 16.33 -21.71
N ALA A 554 30.08 17.54 -21.94
CA ALA A 554 30.09 18.13 -23.27
C ALA A 554 31.52 18.63 -23.59
N PRO A 555 32.25 18.04 -24.56
CA PRO A 555 33.46 18.67 -25.04
C PRO A 555 33.06 20.04 -25.59
N SER A 556 33.67 21.10 -25.06
CA SER A 556 33.53 22.46 -25.55
C SER A 556 33.74 22.47 -27.07
N ALA A 557 32.64 22.66 -27.80
CA ALA A 557 32.56 22.68 -29.26
C ALA A 557 33.21 23.93 -29.89
N THR A 558 34.30 24.42 -29.29
CA THR A 558 35.11 25.55 -29.75
C THR A 558 36.61 25.19 -29.88
N GLN A 559 37.02 23.94 -29.64
CA GLN A 559 38.41 23.50 -29.89
C GLN A 559 38.58 22.49 -31.05
N ILE A 560 37.55 22.18 -31.83
CA ILE A 560 37.64 21.23 -32.96
C ILE A 560 37.67 21.91 -34.34
N ALA A 561 37.52 23.24 -34.42
CA ALA A 561 37.50 23.98 -35.69
C ALA A 561 38.82 24.71 -36.06
N SER A 562 39.84 24.73 -35.19
CA SER A 562 41.11 25.46 -35.47
C SER A 562 42.36 24.57 -35.57
N GLY A 563 42.27 23.26 -35.29
CA GLY A 563 43.41 22.34 -35.28
C GLY A 563 43.62 21.49 -36.54
N LYS A 564 42.67 21.50 -37.50
CA LYS A 564 42.63 20.52 -38.60
C LYS A 564 42.74 21.11 -40.02
N LEU A 565 43.09 22.39 -40.15
CA LEU A 565 43.38 23.03 -41.43
C LEU A 565 44.81 23.60 -41.55
N ARG A 566 45.71 23.23 -40.64
CA ARG A 566 47.11 23.71 -40.65
C ARG A 566 48.14 22.58 -40.56
N ARG A 567 47.82 21.43 -41.17
CA ARG A 567 48.72 20.26 -41.19
C ARG A 567 48.68 19.49 -42.52
N ILE A 568 48.61 20.23 -43.65
CA ILE A 568 48.84 19.70 -45.00
C ILE A 568 49.82 20.57 -45.84
N SER A 569 50.22 21.78 -45.39
CA SER A 569 51.27 22.56 -46.05
C SER A 569 52.53 22.62 -45.19
N GLY A 570 53.56 21.83 -45.52
CA GLY A 570 54.88 21.95 -44.88
C GLY A 570 55.67 20.66 -44.75
N ARG A 571 55.87 19.93 -45.85
CA ARG A 571 57.15 19.22 -46.02
C ARG A 571 58.24 20.29 -46.06
N LEU A 572 59.25 20.19 -45.20
CA LEU A 572 60.69 20.28 -45.51
C LEU A 572 61.49 20.50 -44.20
N ALA A 573 62.68 19.89 -44.18
CA ALA A 573 63.77 20.03 -43.20
C ALA A 573 63.74 19.18 -41.90
N LYS A 574 64.37 18.01 -41.96
CA LYS A 574 65.34 17.53 -40.95
C LYS A 574 66.61 18.41 -41.06
N PRO A 575 67.52 18.57 -40.04
CA PRO A 575 68.16 17.44 -39.33
C PRO A 575 68.73 17.65 -37.89
N PHE A 576 69.07 16.51 -37.24
CA PHE A 576 70.21 16.18 -36.34
C PHE A 576 70.80 17.14 -35.26
N ARG A 577 70.89 16.64 -34.00
CA ARG A 577 72.06 16.60 -33.04
C ARG A 577 71.57 16.06 -31.67
N ILE A 578 71.97 14.93 -31.08
CA ILE A 578 73.24 14.44 -30.43
C ILE A 578 73.76 15.27 -29.24
N ASN A 579 73.59 14.72 -28.02
CA ASN A 579 74.56 14.51 -26.90
C ASN A 579 73.78 14.24 -25.59
N GLY A 580 74.10 13.35 -24.65
CA GLY A 580 75.22 12.42 -24.45
C GLY A 580 75.52 12.25 -22.95
N LYS A 581 75.61 10.98 -22.48
CA LYS A 581 76.33 10.45 -21.27
C LYS A 581 75.75 10.76 -19.86
N LYS A 582 75.86 9.93 -18.81
CA LYS A 582 76.64 8.71 -18.40
C LYS A 582 75.90 8.11 -17.16
N LYS A 583 75.53 6.82 -17.06
CA LYS A 583 76.24 5.60 -16.57
C LYS A 583 76.94 5.66 -15.20
N ASN A 584 76.52 4.76 -14.28
CA ASN A 584 77.27 3.75 -13.48
C ASN A 584 76.18 2.87 -12.79
N GLY A 585 76.06 1.53 -12.85
CA GLY A 585 77.02 0.41 -12.71
C GLY A 585 76.91 -0.15 -11.27
N SER A 586 76.79 -1.44 -10.91
CA SER A 586 76.77 -2.75 -11.60
C SER A 586 76.63 -3.91 -10.56
N CYS A 587 76.30 -5.11 -11.05
CA CYS A 587 76.62 -6.49 -10.53
C CYS A 587 75.84 -7.07 -9.33
N SER A 588 75.53 -8.38 -9.22
CA SER A 588 75.80 -9.63 -9.99
C SER A 588 74.95 -10.76 -9.34
N ARG A 589 74.09 -11.53 -10.05
CA ARG A 589 74.29 -12.80 -10.81
C ARG A 589 74.49 -14.09 -9.97
N LYS A 590 73.57 -15.07 -10.14
CA LYS A 590 73.69 -16.56 -10.22
C LYS A 590 72.26 -17.14 -10.08
N GLY A 591 71.74 -18.14 -10.80
CA GLY A 591 72.22 -19.03 -11.86
C GLY A 591 71.30 -20.28 -11.93
N HIS A 592 70.76 -20.57 -13.12
CA HIS A 592 70.31 -21.86 -13.68
C HIS A 592 69.45 -22.89 -12.92
N ARG A 593 68.31 -23.29 -13.54
CA ARG A 593 68.21 -24.56 -14.31
C ARG A 593 66.98 -24.61 -15.25
N ALA A 594 67.21 -25.33 -16.34
CA ALA A 594 66.36 -25.64 -17.50
C ALA A 594 65.17 -26.57 -17.14
N ALA A 595 64.24 -26.97 -18.00
CA ALA A 595 64.07 -26.93 -19.45
C ALA A 595 62.64 -27.42 -19.79
N LYS A 596 62.12 -26.98 -20.96
CA LYS A 596 61.24 -27.71 -21.92
C LYS A 596 59.85 -28.17 -21.40
N THR A 597 58.74 -28.01 -22.12
CA THR A 597 58.52 -28.15 -23.57
C THR A 597 57.16 -27.53 -23.95
N CYS A 598 57.13 -26.91 -25.15
CA CYS A 598 56.08 -26.70 -26.17
C CYS A 598 54.62 -27.10 -25.88
N MET A 599 53.58 -26.56 -26.52
CA MET A 599 53.31 -25.52 -27.54
C MET A 599 51.77 -25.36 -27.50
N ALA A 600 51.18 -24.16 -27.57
CA ALA A 600 50.79 -23.48 -28.82
C ALA A 600 49.80 -24.32 -29.67
N THR A 601 48.68 -23.86 -30.21
CA THR A 601 48.17 -22.50 -30.48
C THR A 601 46.82 -22.67 -31.22
N THR A 602 45.99 -21.61 -31.19
CA THR A 602 45.04 -21.17 -32.25
C THR A 602 43.87 -22.11 -32.63
N GLY A 603 42.64 -21.67 -32.84
CA GLY A 603 42.07 -20.37 -33.23
C GLY A 603 40.93 -20.63 -34.24
N ARG A 604 40.10 -19.59 -34.49
CA ARG A 604 39.00 -19.48 -35.49
C ARG A 604 37.63 -20.02 -35.08
N LEU A 605 36.59 -19.19 -34.98
CA LEU A 605 35.87 -18.35 -35.97
C LEU A 605 34.68 -19.11 -36.60
N GLU A 606 33.50 -18.54 -36.35
CA GLU A 606 32.31 -18.41 -37.21
C GLU A 606 31.63 -19.66 -37.81
N CYS A 607 30.36 -19.85 -37.45
CA CYS A 607 29.20 -19.47 -38.27
C CYS A 607 28.00 -19.18 -37.37
#